data_AF-A0A961I9N7-F1
#
_entry.id   AF-A0A961I9N7-F1
#
_cell.length_a   1.000
_cell.length_b   1.000
_cell.length_c   1.000
_cell.angle_alpha   90.00
_cell.angle_beta   90.00
_cell.angle_gamma   90.00
#
_symmetry.space_group_name_H-M   'P 1'
#
loop_
_entity.id
_entity.type
_entity.pdbx_description
1 polymer ?
#
loop_
_entity_poly.entity_id
_entity_poly.type
_entity_poly.pdbx_seq_one_letter_code
_entity_poly.pdbx_strand_id
1 'polypeptide(L)'
;DVTHPVPDNTGYITEGQFYLHDGALDPFGSLSRLKQHVVGKITREDHAQIMNTMIRFYAEARDARQKQAMAFELSAYDHRLLKFGDLFRVRFMAIGVSMTLEKALDLSWQTLAECFEAEELLMKQSLIDKYYPHSRQSEEGRADSGNAAE
;
A
#
# COMPACT_ATOMS: atom_id res chain seq x y z
N ASP A 1 -31.03 8.64 -25.93
CA ASP A 1 -30.11 8.80 -27.06
C ASP A 1 -28.68 8.60 -26.53
N VAL A 2 -27.85 7.86 -27.26
CA VAL A 2 -26.47 7.42 -26.90
C VAL A 2 -25.45 8.55 -27.16
N THR A 3 -25.90 9.80 -27.21
CA THR A 3 -25.10 10.99 -27.59
C THR A 3 -24.91 11.98 -26.46
N HIS A 4 -25.58 11.80 -25.32
CA HIS A 4 -25.39 12.62 -24.13
C HIS A 4 -25.20 11.74 -22.88
N PRO A 5 -23.95 11.45 -22.48
CA PRO A 5 -23.72 10.90 -21.16
C PRO A 5 -24.24 11.89 -20.12
N VAL A 6 -25.05 11.40 -19.18
CA VAL A 6 -25.47 12.19 -18.02
C VAL A 6 -24.18 12.54 -17.26
N PRO A 7 -23.87 13.84 -17.05
CA PRO A 7 -22.68 14.21 -16.31
C PRO A 7 -22.79 13.65 -14.89
N ASP A 8 -21.81 12.81 -14.50
CA ASP A 8 -21.73 12.31 -13.13
C ASP A 8 -21.30 13.47 -12.21
N ASN A 9 -22.30 14.05 -11.54
CA ASN A 9 -22.11 15.15 -10.61
C ASN A 9 -21.86 14.66 -9.17
N THR A 10 -21.80 13.35 -8.93
CA THR A 10 -21.70 12.80 -7.57
C THR A 10 -20.44 13.32 -6.87
N GLY A 11 -19.28 13.25 -7.53
CA GLY A 11 -18.02 13.78 -6.98
C GLY A 11 -17.91 15.32 -6.97
N TYR A 12 -18.86 16.04 -7.59
CA TYR A 12 -19.02 17.49 -7.45
C TYR A 12 -19.81 17.84 -6.18
N ILE A 13 -20.74 16.96 -5.78
CA ILE A 13 -21.63 17.15 -4.63
C ILE A 13 -20.99 16.61 -3.34
N THR A 14 -20.29 15.48 -3.42
CA THR A 14 -19.65 14.84 -2.25
C THR A 14 -18.19 15.25 -2.10
N GLU A 15 -17.65 15.09 -0.90
CA GLU A 15 -16.25 15.42 -0.58
C GLU A 15 -15.25 14.34 -1.01
N GLY A 16 -15.68 13.42 -1.86
CA GLY A 16 -14.87 12.29 -2.33
C GLY A 16 -15.71 11.14 -2.88
N GLN A 17 -15.02 10.16 -3.42
CA GLN A 17 -15.60 8.98 -4.05
C GLN A 17 -14.63 7.80 -3.98
N PHE A 18 -15.19 6.59 -3.93
CA PHE A 18 -14.44 5.35 -4.06
C PHE A 18 -14.83 4.67 -5.37
N TYR A 19 -13.84 4.44 -6.24
CA TYR A 19 -14.02 3.63 -7.44
C TYR A 19 -13.69 2.18 -7.14
N LEU A 20 -14.51 1.31 -7.70
CA LEU A 20 -14.39 -0.14 -7.55
C LEU A 20 -14.22 -0.78 -8.93
N HIS A 21 -13.16 -1.56 -9.09
CA HIS A 21 -12.91 -2.33 -10.30
C HIS A 21 -12.63 -3.78 -9.89
N ASP A 22 -13.32 -4.74 -10.50
CA ASP A 22 -13.13 -6.18 -10.28
C ASP A 22 -13.13 -6.59 -8.79
N GLY A 23 -14.01 -5.98 -7.99
CA GLY A 23 -14.11 -6.29 -6.55
C GLY A 23 -12.98 -5.73 -5.67
N ALA A 24 -12.13 -4.85 -6.21
CA ALA A 24 -11.08 -4.16 -5.45
C ALA A 24 -11.11 -2.63 -5.64
N LEU A 25 -10.81 -1.90 -4.56
CA LEU A 25 -10.71 -0.45 -4.59
C LEU A 25 -9.64 0.00 -5.61
N ASP A 26 -9.97 1.00 -6.43
CA ASP A 26 -9.01 1.68 -7.29
C ASP A 26 -8.56 2.98 -6.62
N PRO A 27 -7.31 3.06 -6.14
CA PRO A 27 -6.84 4.22 -5.42
C PRO A 27 -6.56 5.43 -6.32
N PHE A 28 -6.46 5.26 -7.65
CA PHE A 28 -6.15 6.37 -8.57
C PHE A 28 -7.40 7.09 -9.06
N GLY A 29 -8.52 6.40 -9.19
CA GLY A 29 -9.82 7.04 -9.42
C GLY A 29 -10.43 7.62 -8.14
N SER A 30 -10.11 7.04 -6.99
CA SER A 30 -10.71 7.42 -5.70
C SER A 30 -10.11 8.70 -5.12
N LEU A 31 -10.94 9.49 -4.43
CA LEU A 31 -10.52 10.74 -3.80
C LEU A 31 -11.21 10.95 -2.46
N SER A 32 -10.49 11.55 -1.52
CA SER A 32 -11.06 12.21 -0.35
C SER A 32 -10.47 13.61 -0.23
N ARG A 33 -11.31 14.64 -0.31
CA ARG A 33 -10.92 16.05 -0.17
C ARG A 33 -10.61 16.42 1.27
N LEU A 34 -11.29 15.78 2.23
CA LEU A 34 -11.15 16.07 3.65
C LEU A 34 -9.96 15.39 4.31
N LYS A 35 -9.28 14.45 3.63
CA LYS A 35 -8.17 13.67 4.20
C LYS A 35 -7.08 14.55 4.82
N GLN A 36 -6.78 15.70 4.21
CA GLN A 36 -5.72 16.60 4.68
C GLN A 36 -6.02 17.24 6.06
N HIS A 37 -7.27 17.23 6.51
CA HIS A 37 -7.63 17.74 7.83
C HIS A 37 -7.40 16.70 8.95
N VAL A 38 -7.26 15.42 8.60
CA VAL A 38 -7.26 14.30 9.56
C VAL A 38 -5.90 13.60 9.61
N VAL A 39 -5.28 13.40 8.44
CA VAL A 39 -3.99 12.73 8.28
C VAL A 39 -2.89 13.48 9.07
N GLY A 40 -2.13 12.76 9.90
CA GLY A 40 -1.04 13.32 10.71
C GLY A 40 -1.46 14.16 11.92
N LYS A 41 -2.71 14.60 12.00
CA LYS A 41 -3.24 15.43 13.10
C LYS A 41 -4.03 14.63 14.12
N ILE A 42 -5.02 13.89 13.62
CA ILE A 42 -5.91 13.04 14.43
C ILE A 42 -5.44 11.58 14.38
N THR A 43 -4.76 11.21 13.31
CA THR A 43 -4.24 9.86 13.07
C THR A 43 -2.82 9.74 13.65
N ARG A 44 -1.86 9.24 12.86
CA ARG A 44 -0.46 9.07 13.25
C ARG A 44 0.44 9.92 12.37
N GLU A 45 1.58 10.35 12.89
CA GLU A 45 2.49 11.32 12.26
C GLU A 45 3.09 10.87 10.92
N ASP A 46 3.14 9.57 10.67
CA ASP A 46 3.68 8.93 9.46
C ASP A 46 2.64 8.79 8.34
N HIS A 47 1.34 8.89 8.67
CA HIS A 47 0.23 8.57 7.78
C HIS A 47 0.31 9.29 6.42
N ALA A 48 0.69 10.57 6.38
CA ALA A 48 0.80 11.30 5.12
C ALA A 48 1.89 10.73 4.21
N GLN A 49 3.08 10.46 4.76
CA GLN A 49 4.22 10.01 3.98
C GLN A 49 4.06 8.56 3.56
N ILE A 50 3.60 7.69 4.46
CA ILE A 50 3.39 6.27 4.14
C ILE A 50 2.34 6.12 3.03
N MET A 51 1.22 6.85 3.11
CA MET A 51 0.19 6.85 2.07
C MET A 51 0.76 7.29 0.72
N ASN A 52 1.46 8.42 0.68
CA ASN A 52 2.03 8.94 -0.57
C ASN A 52 3.07 7.99 -1.18
N THR A 53 3.94 7.41 -0.35
CA THR A 53 4.97 6.46 -0.77
C THR A 53 4.35 5.18 -1.33
N MET A 54 3.33 4.61 -0.66
CA MET A 54 2.65 3.42 -1.16
C MET A 54 1.94 3.66 -2.49
N ILE A 55 1.30 4.81 -2.67
CA ILE A 55 0.65 5.16 -3.95
C ILE A 55 1.67 5.35 -5.07
N ARG A 56 2.82 5.97 -4.77
CA ARG A 56 3.93 6.10 -5.73
C ARG A 56 4.40 4.72 -6.20
N PHE A 57 4.75 3.84 -5.28
CA PHE A 57 5.20 2.49 -5.64
C PHE A 57 4.10 1.67 -6.33
N TYR A 58 2.82 1.89 -6.00
CA TYR A 58 1.74 1.21 -6.69
C TYR A 58 1.57 1.70 -8.13
N ALA A 59 1.83 2.98 -8.40
CA ALA A 59 1.84 3.51 -9.76
C ALA A 59 2.99 2.88 -10.57
N GLU A 60 4.19 2.86 -9.99
CA GLU A 60 5.36 2.23 -10.61
C GLU A 60 5.17 0.71 -10.82
N ALA A 61 4.46 0.02 -9.91
CA ALA A 61 4.09 -1.38 -10.06
C ALA A 61 3.13 -1.62 -11.23
N ARG A 62 2.24 -0.67 -11.52
CA ARG A 62 1.38 -0.74 -12.72
C ARG A 62 2.20 -0.59 -13.99
N ASP A 63 3.16 0.32 -14.00
CA ASP A 63 4.08 0.50 -15.13
C ASP A 63 4.93 -0.76 -15.34
N ALA A 64 5.48 -1.35 -14.27
CA ALA A 64 6.20 -2.62 -14.31
C ALA A 64 5.32 -3.77 -14.84
N ARG A 65 4.05 -3.83 -14.43
CA ARG A 65 3.08 -4.83 -14.93
C ARG A 65 2.78 -4.63 -16.41
N GLN A 66 2.70 -3.39 -16.87
CA GLN A 66 2.55 -3.09 -18.30
C GLN A 66 3.79 -3.52 -19.08
N LYS A 67 5.00 -3.24 -18.57
CA LYS A 67 6.25 -3.73 -19.19
C LYS A 67 6.25 -5.25 -19.32
N GLN A 68 5.87 -5.95 -18.26
CA GLN A 68 5.75 -7.41 -18.24
C GLN A 68 4.76 -7.92 -19.29
N ALA A 69 3.59 -7.31 -19.41
CA ALA A 69 2.57 -7.68 -20.39
C ALA A 69 3.03 -7.47 -21.84
N MET A 70 3.92 -6.50 -22.07
CA MET A 70 4.54 -6.24 -23.36
C MET A 70 5.79 -7.10 -23.63
N ALA A 71 6.11 -8.04 -22.74
CA ALA A 71 7.28 -8.91 -22.79
C ALA A 71 8.63 -8.16 -22.84
N PHE A 72 8.70 -6.97 -22.23
CA PHE A 72 9.98 -6.29 -22.00
C PHE A 72 10.76 -6.96 -20.86
N GLU A 73 12.09 -6.83 -20.92
CA GLU A 73 12.96 -7.24 -19.82
C GLU A 73 12.65 -6.45 -18.55
N LEU A 74 12.58 -7.14 -17.42
CA LEU A 74 12.31 -6.55 -16.12
C LEU A 74 13.58 -6.48 -15.30
N SER A 75 13.81 -5.33 -14.67
CA SER A 75 14.89 -5.17 -13.71
C SER A 75 14.54 -5.84 -12.37
N ALA A 76 15.54 -6.04 -11.52
CA ALA A 76 15.31 -6.49 -10.14
C ALA A 76 14.37 -5.54 -9.37
N TYR A 77 14.42 -4.24 -9.67
CA TYR A 77 13.52 -3.25 -9.09
C TYR A 77 12.08 -3.43 -9.58
N ASP A 78 11.88 -3.67 -10.89
CA ASP A 78 10.55 -3.97 -11.44
C ASP A 78 9.94 -5.23 -10.80
N HIS A 79 10.74 -6.27 -10.54
CA HIS A 79 10.25 -7.45 -9.83
C HIS A 79 9.82 -7.15 -8.38
N ARG A 80 10.53 -6.29 -7.66
CA ARG A 80 10.13 -5.85 -6.32
C ARG A 80 8.87 -4.99 -6.35
N LEU A 81 8.73 -4.13 -7.36
CA LEU A 81 7.51 -3.35 -7.61
C LEU A 81 6.31 -4.26 -7.89
N LEU A 82 6.46 -5.30 -8.72
CA LEU A 82 5.39 -6.27 -8.99
C LEU A 82 4.96 -6.98 -7.71
N LYS A 83 5.92 -7.48 -6.92
CA LYS A 83 5.65 -8.07 -5.60
C LYS A 83 4.89 -7.10 -4.70
N PHE A 84 5.36 -5.86 -4.59
CA PHE A 84 4.68 -4.82 -3.81
C PHE A 84 3.25 -4.59 -4.30
N GLY A 85 3.03 -4.49 -5.61
CA GLY A 85 1.72 -4.25 -6.20
C GLY A 85 0.71 -5.36 -5.92
N ASP A 86 1.16 -6.61 -5.90
CA ASP A 86 0.32 -7.76 -5.54
C ASP A 86 -0.04 -7.75 -4.05
N LEU A 87 0.97 -7.54 -3.17
CA LEU A 87 0.74 -7.40 -1.74
C LEU A 87 -0.19 -6.23 -1.42
N PHE A 88 -0.01 -5.08 -2.08
CA PHE A 88 -0.82 -3.90 -1.89
C PHE A 88 -2.30 -4.17 -2.18
N ARG A 89 -2.59 -4.84 -3.30
CA ARG A 89 -3.95 -5.21 -3.67
C ARG A 89 -4.59 -6.12 -2.64
N VAL A 90 -3.90 -7.19 -2.24
CA VAL A 90 -4.42 -8.20 -1.31
C VAL A 90 -4.61 -7.63 0.10
N ARG A 91 -3.65 -6.84 0.58
CA ARG A 91 -3.64 -6.34 1.96
C ARG A 91 -4.50 -5.10 2.19
N PHE A 92 -4.71 -4.27 1.17
CA PHE A 92 -5.36 -2.96 1.36
C PHE A 92 -6.56 -2.71 0.45
N MET A 93 -6.59 -3.25 -0.77
CA MET A 93 -7.62 -2.88 -1.76
C MET A 93 -8.81 -3.85 -1.81
N ALA A 94 -8.67 -5.06 -1.25
CA ALA A 94 -9.76 -6.01 -1.19
C ALA A 94 -10.85 -5.57 -0.19
N ILE A 95 -12.12 -5.53 -0.62
CA ILE A 95 -13.25 -5.02 0.18
C ILE A 95 -13.43 -5.78 1.51
N GLY A 96 -13.10 -7.07 1.53
CA GLY A 96 -13.25 -7.91 2.72
C GLY A 96 -12.22 -7.65 3.83
N VAL A 97 -11.24 -6.78 3.58
CA VAL A 97 -10.22 -6.45 4.57
C VAL A 97 -10.79 -5.45 5.57
N SER A 98 -10.88 -5.85 6.84
CA SER A 98 -11.28 -4.98 7.94
C SER A 98 -10.16 -4.95 9.00
N MET A 99 -9.59 -3.78 9.23
CA MET A 99 -8.59 -3.56 10.27
C MET A 99 -8.62 -2.14 10.80
N THR A 100 -8.05 -1.92 11.99
CA THR A 100 -7.90 -0.58 12.57
C THR A 100 -6.84 0.21 11.80
N LEU A 101 -6.92 1.53 11.88
CA LEU A 101 -5.99 2.41 11.17
C LEU A 101 -4.53 2.14 11.57
N GLU A 102 -4.26 1.99 12.87
CA GLU A 102 -2.90 1.77 13.38
C GLU A 102 -2.32 0.47 12.84
N LYS A 103 -3.14 -0.59 12.78
CA LYS A 103 -2.75 -1.87 12.18
C LYS A 103 -2.49 -1.74 10.69
N ALA A 104 -3.31 -0.95 9.98
CA ALA A 104 -3.10 -0.69 8.57
C ALA A 104 -1.76 0.05 8.33
N LEU A 105 -1.46 1.08 9.14
CA LEU A 105 -0.21 1.82 9.03
C LEU A 105 1.01 0.95 9.38
N ASP A 106 0.92 0.09 10.40
CA ASP A 106 2.00 -0.87 10.71
C ASP A 106 2.20 -1.88 9.59
N LEU A 107 1.10 -2.40 9.04
CA LEU A 107 1.14 -3.30 7.89
C LEU A 107 1.72 -2.61 6.65
N SER A 108 1.50 -1.31 6.47
CA SER A 108 2.11 -0.53 5.39
C SER A 108 3.64 -0.55 5.50
N TRP A 109 4.19 -0.28 6.69
CA TRP A 109 5.63 -0.33 6.92
C TRP A 109 6.22 -1.73 6.70
N GLN A 110 5.54 -2.77 7.20
CA GLN A 110 5.93 -4.16 6.96
C GLN A 110 5.92 -4.49 5.46
N THR A 111 4.87 -4.11 4.74
CA THR A 111 4.74 -4.36 3.30
C THR A 111 5.86 -3.67 2.51
N LEU A 112 6.23 -2.44 2.88
CA LEU A 112 7.34 -1.74 2.26
C LEU A 112 8.67 -2.42 2.55
N ALA A 113 8.94 -2.80 3.80
CA ALA A 113 10.18 -3.48 4.18
C ALA A 113 10.33 -4.89 3.59
N GLU A 114 9.23 -5.54 3.23
CA GLU A 114 9.26 -6.80 2.48
C GLU A 114 9.70 -6.62 1.02
N CYS A 115 9.68 -5.40 0.49
CA CYS A 115 9.85 -5.12 -0.94
C CYS A 115 10.98 -4.14 -1.28
N PHE A 116 11.33 -3.23 -0.38
CA PHE A 116 12.28 -2.14 -0.63
C PHE A 116 13.15 -1.94 0.60
N GLU A 117 14.31 -1.35 0.40
CA GLU A 117 15.18 -0.87 1.47
C GLU A 117 14.71 0.50 1.99
N ALA A 118 15.14 0.86 3.20
CA ALA A 118 14.75 2.09 3.87
C ALA A 118 15.10 3.35 3.04
N GLU A 119 16.26 3.34 2.40
CA GLU A 119 16.79 4.45 1.59
C GLU A 119 15.94 4.69 0.33
N GLU A 120 15.28 3.64 -0.20
CA GLU A 120 14.43 3.72 -1.38
C GLU A 120 13.08 4.41 -1.09
N LEU A 121 12.69 4.51 0.19
CA LEU A 121 11.37 5.04 0.55
C LEU A 121 11.27 6.56 0.38
N LEU A 122 12.39 7.29 0.43
CA LEU A 122 12.47 8.75 0.33
C LEU A 122 11.57 9.45 1.38
N MET A 123 11.51 8.89 2.59
CA MET A 123 10.77 9.45 3.73
C MET A 123 11.71 10.13 4.71
N LYS A 124 11.16 10.96 5.62
CA LYS A 124 11.94 11.56 6.70
C LYS A 124 12.64 10.48 7.52
N GLN A 125 13.95 10.65 7.77
CA GLN A 125 14.75 9.70 8.54
C GLN A 125 14.15 9.40 9.92
N SER A 126 13.63 10.42 10.61
CA SER A 126 12.97 10.24 11.91
C SER A 126 11.75 9.31 11.89
N LEU A 127 11.08 9.15 10.74
CA LEU A 127 9.99 8.19 10.58
C LEU A 127 10.52 6.81 10.25
N ILE A 128 11.55 6.73 9.39
CA ILE A 128 12.22 5.47 9.05
C ILE A 128 12.78 4.83 10.32
N ASP A 129 13.56 5.57 11.10
CA ASP A 129 14.17 5.07 12.34
C ASP A 129 13.13 4.56 13.34
N LYS A 130 11.94 5.18 13.35
CA LYS A 130 10.87 4.86 14.30
C LYS A 130 10.00 3.68 13.88
N TYR A 131 9.71 3.54 12.59
CA TYR A 131 8.68 2.62 12.09
C TYR A 131 9.18 1.55 11.13
N TYR A 132 10.30 1.78 10.45
CA TYR A 132 10.82 0.83 9.49
C TYR A 132 11.30 -0.44 10.24
N PRO A 133 10.81 -1.63 9.89
CA PRO A 133 11.27 -2.86 10.52
C PRO A 133 12.74 -3.15 10.17
N HIS A 134 13.63 -2.95 11.14
CA HIS A 134 15.02 -3.36 11.04
C HIS A 134 15.07 -4.86 11.36
N SER A 135 14.87 -5.70 10.34
CA SER A 135 15.09 -7.15 10.33
C SER A 135 15.15 -7.84 11.72
N ARG A 136 13.99 -8.19 12.30
CA ARG A 136 13.90 -9.35 13.20
C ARG A 136 13.92 -10.65 12.39
N GLN A 137 15.01 -10.91 11.67
CA GLN A 137 15.27 -12.25 11.16
C GLN A 137 16.00 -13.04 12.24
N SER A 138 15.28 -13.62 13.24
CA SER A 138 15.68 -14.80 14.05
C SER A 138 14.93 -14.98 15.39
N GLU A 139 13.61 -15.22 15.43
CA GLU A 139 12.99 -15.78 16.67
C GLU A 139 11.89 -16.87 16.48
N GLU A 140 11.45 -17.22 15.27
CA GLU A 140 10.39 -18.24 15.09
C GLU A 140 10.87 -19.65 14.70
N GLY A 141 12.18 -19.94 14.82
CA GLY A 141 12.78 -21.23 14.45
C GLY A 141 13.30 -22.11 15.60
N ARG A 142 13.13 -21.74 16.88
CA ARG A 142 13.79 -22.44 18.01
C ARG A 142 12.85 -23.00 19.09
N ALA A 143 11.56 -23.14 18.82
CA ALA A 143 10.61 -23.67 19.79
C ALA A 143 9.86 -24.92 19.28
N ASP A 144 10.57 -25.94 18.79
CA ASP A 144 10.00 -27.31 18.73
C ASP A 144 11.07 -28.44 18.66
N SER A 145 12.07 -28.42 19.53
CA SER A 145 12.96 -29.58 19.72
C SER A 145 13.33 -29.72 21.20
N GLY A 146 12.33 -30.01 22.02
CA GLY A 146 12.55 -30.14 23.45
C GLY A 146 11.34 -30.63 24.23
N ASN A 147 10.62 -31.65 23.74
CA ASN A 147 9.85 -32.49 24.65
C ASN A 147 9.56 -33.88 24.04
N ALA A 148 10.54 -34.78 24.12
CA ALA A 148 10.27 -36.21 24.16
C ALA A 148 10.77 -36.69 25.53
N ALA A 149 9.80 -36.91 26.41
CA ALA A 149 9.96 -37.42 27.75
C ALA A 149 10.52 -38.84 27.76
N GLU A 150 11.27 -39.12 28.83
CA GLU A 150 11.11 -40.24 29.76
C GLU A 150 10.30 -41.47 29.29
#